data_AF-A0A4R7GE40-F1
#
_entry.id   AF-A0A4R7GE40-F1
#
_cell.length_a   1.000
_cell.length_b   1.000
_cell.length_c   1.000
_cell.angle_alpha   90.00
_cell.angle_beta   90.00
_cell.angle_gamma   90.00
#
_symmetry.space_group_name_H-M   'P 1'
#
loop_
_entity.id
_entity.type
_entity.pdbx_description
1 polymer ?
#
loop_
_entity_poly.entity_id
_entity_poly.type
_entity_poly.pdbx_seq_one_letter_code
_entity_poly.pdbx_strand_id
1 'polypeptide(L)'
;MKKLTLLAGALVFSLTSLNSYAVTPPPMQTSTQTEKLAVQPIHNPSLVIYRIDKNRYLTLEDYSNCDDGSIYYHNDNKKIKTKLWFLSKGTMNYKGKFIWAAKNDDMLAIPLVSGDNDACGDSLRGCAYSILSASIDGGKKFSDIKFGAINSSSSKNYTIVVTDDAIYFKSNLYPSTDKYAINSNGEFYNVRQAWIQDEFYKGMLKLGVPEDVLVKKNPLGYSDLRLTNKYHYSEAQNAALIVKAAALFDKYNDSPITEKLPDLKQDSSASNRFSCKTTLQPSQPKNQG
;
A
#
# COMPACT_ATOMS: atom_id res chain seq x y z
N MET A 1 -61.80 -17.23 4.75
CA MET A 1 -62.36 -18.49 4.19
C MET A 1 -61.61 -18.87 2.93
N LYS A 2 -61.22 -20.16 2.82
CA LYS A 2 -60.84 -20.96 1.63
C LYS A 2 -59.66 -20.44 0.79
N LYS A 3 -58.44 -20.98 0.95
CA LYS A 3 -57.86 -22.29 0.54
C LYS A 3 -57.60 -22.42 -0.97
N LEU A 4 -56.29 -22.49 -1.25
CA LEU A 4 -55.60 -22.83 -2.49
C LEU A 4 -55.81 -24.32 -2.82
N THR A 5 -56.10 -24.64 -4.08
CA THR A 5 -56.24 -26.02 -4.56
C THR A 5 -55.05 -26.38 -5.46
N LEU A 6 -54.33 -27.44 -5.07
CA LEU A 6 -53.26 -28.08 -5.83
C LEU A 6 -53.88 -29.17 -6.73
N LEU A 7 -53.53 -29.19 -8.01
CA LEU A 7 -53.88 -30.26 -8.95
C LEU A 7 -52.69 -31.20 -9.08
N ALA A 8 -52.86 -32.42 -8.55
CA ALA A 8 -51.98 -33.56 -8.76
C ALA A 8 -52.45 -34.33 -10.00
N GLY A 9 -51.56 -34.51 -10.98
CA GLY A 9 -51.76 -35.41 -12.12
C GLY A 9 -50.98 -36.70 -11.87
N ALA A 10 -51.70 -37.79 -11.61
CA ALA A 10 -51.18 -39.15 -11.60
C ALA A 10 -51.31 -39.77 -13.01
N LEU A 11 -50.27 -40.44 -13.48
CA LEU A 11 -50.33 -41.30 -14.66
C LEU A 11 -49.85 -42.69 -14.24
N VAL A 12 -50.77 -43.66 -14.34
CA VAL A 12 -50.56 -45.08 -14.07
C VAL A 12 -50.58 -45.82 -15.39
N PHE A 13 -49.54 -46.59 -15.67
CA PHE A 13 -49.50 -47.77 -16.54
C PHE A 13 -48.26 -48.56 -16.10
N SER A 14 -48.18 -49.89 -15.97
CA SER A 14 -49.10 -51.02 -15.84
C SER A 14 -48.14 -52.23 -15.69
N LEU A 15 -48.40 -53.13 -14.74
CA LEU A 15 -47.59 -54.32 -14.44
C LEU A 15 -47.80 -55.47 -15.45
N THR A 16 -46.71 -56.15 -15.86
CA THR A 16 -46.63 -57.60 -16.16
C THR A 16 -45.15 -58.04 -16.04
N SER A 17 -44.74 -58.80 -15.02
CA SER A 17 -44.57 -60.29 -14.97
C SER A 17 -43.37 -60.77 -15.83
N LEU A 18 -42.40 -61.63 -15.45
CA LEU A 18 -42.24 -62.74 -14.49
C LEU A 18 -40.75 -62.96 -14.13
N ASN A 19 -40.52 -63.54 -12.95
CA ASN A 19 -39.46 -64.50 -12.56
C ASN A 19 -38.02 -64.38 -13.09
N SER A 20 -37.05 -64.20 -12.18
CA SER A 20 -36.11 -65.28 -11.80
C SER A 20 -35.13 -64.83 -10.71
N TYR A 21 -34.71 -65.81 -9.91
CA TYR A 21 -33.82 -65.69 -8.77
C TYR A 21 -32.37 -65.33 -9.15
N ALA A 22 -31.73 -64.65 -8.20
CA ALA A 22 -30.34 -64.77 -7.78
C ALA A 22 -29.23 -63.92 -8.44
N VAL A 23 -28.25 -63.68 -7.56
CA VAL A 23 -26.89 -63.15 -7.74
C VAL A 23 -26.75 -61.63 -7.65
N THR A 24 -26.40 -61.16 -6.46
CA THR A 24 -25.76 -59.84 -6.24
C THR A 24 -24.40 -59.79 -6.94
N PRO A 25 -24.13 -58.82 -7.82
CA PRO A 25 -22.77 -58.47 -8.22
C PRO A 25 -22.11 -57.57 -7.16
N PRO A 26 -20.77 -57.63 -7.01
CA PRO A 26 -20.02 -56.96 -5.95
C PRO A 26 -20.01 -55.42 -6.11
N PRO A 27 -19.70 -54.66 -5.05
CA PRO A 27 -19.59 -53.22 -5.13
C PRO A 27 -18.50 -52.83 -6.14
N MET A 28 -18.91 -52.05 -7.13
CA MET A 28 -18.05 -51.50 -8.16
C MET A 28 -17.09 -50.49 -7.50
N GLN A 29 -15.83 -50.88 -7.32
CA GLN A 29 -14.75 -49.94 -7.06
C GLN A 29 -14.49 -49.17 -8.36
N THR A 30 -14.71 -47.86 -8.34
CA THR A 30 -14.15 -46.96 -9.37
C THR A 30 -13.21 -45.99 -8.67
N SER A 31 -11.95 -46.37 -8.70
CA SER A 31 -10.79 -45.51 -8.51
C SER A 31 -10.80 -44.41 -9.57
N THR A 32 -10.62 -43.16 -9.15
CA THR A 32 -9.83 -42.13 -9.84
C THR A 32 -9.81 -40.88 -8.95
N GLN A 33 -9.09 -40.95 -7.83
CA GLN A 33 -8.59 -39.73 -7.20
C GLN A 33 -7.26 -39.44 -7.87
N THR A 34 -7.25 -38.49 -8.82
CA THR A 34 -6.00 -37.89 -9.28
C THR A 34 -5.39 -37.20 -8.06
N GLU A 35 -4.43 -37.88 -7.43
CA GLU A 35 -3.58 -37.27 -6.42
C GLU A 35 -2.72 -36.22 -7.13
N LYS A 36 -3.25 -35.00 -7.20
CA LYS A 36 -2.47 -33.82 -7.53
C LYS A 36 -1.44 -33.69 -6.42
N LEU A 37 -0.24 -34.24 -6.63
CA LEU A 37 0.94 -33.93 -5.83
C LEU A 37 1.04 -32.40 -5.77
N ALA A 38 0.64 -31.84 -4.63
CA ALA A 38 0.87 -30.45 -4.33
C ALA A 38 2.39 -30.31 -4.16
N VAL A 39 3.09 -29.98 -5.23
CA VAL A 39 4.47 -29.53 -5.17
C VAL A 39 4.45 -28.28 -4.29
N GLN A 40 4.82 -28.41 -3.02
CA GLN A 40 5.05 -27.24 -2.19
C GLN A 40 6.20 -26.47 -2.83
N PRO A 41 6.06 -25.15 -3.08
CA PRO A 41 7.16 -24.36 -3.60
C PRO A 41 8.38 -24.52 -2.70
N ILE A 42 9.51 -24.92 -3.28
CA ILE A 42 10.78 -24.96 -2.55
C ILE A 42 11.24 -23.52 -2.40
N HIS A 43 11.08 -22.96 -1.21
CA HIS A 43 11.53 -21.60 -0.91
C HIS A 43 13.03 -21.58 -0.57
N ASN A 44 13.72 -20.56 -1.06
CA ASN A 44 15.11 -20.31 -0.68
C ASN A 44 15.22 -19.90 0.80
N PRO A 45 16.38 -20.10 1.44
CA PRO A 45 16.63 -19.60 2.80
C PRO A 45 16.46 -18.09 2.89
N SER A 46 16.00 -17.60 4.05
CA SER A 46 15.83 -16.17 4.31
C SER A 46 17.11 -15.39 4.02
N LEU A 47 17.00 -14.33 3.22
CA LEU A 47 18.14 -13.50 2.79
C LEU A 47 18.01 -12.09 3.33
N VAL A 48 19.05 -11.57 3.99
CA VAL A 48 19.09 -10.15 4.38
C VAL A 48 19.30 -9.28 3.13
N ILE A 49 18.29 -8.48 2.77
CA ILE A 49 18.30 -7.63 1.58
C ILE A 49 18.65 -6.17 1.86
N TYR A 50 18.54 -5.75 3.12
CA TYR A 50 18.90 -4.41 3.57
C TYR A 50 19.20 -4.42 5.06
N ARG A 51 20.22 -3.67 5.48
CA ARG A 51 20.59 -3.54 6.88
C ARG A 51 20.57 -2.06 7.25
N ILE A 52 19.71 -1.71 8.21
CA ILE A 52 19.63 -0.36 8.77
C ILE A 52 20.79 -0.21 9.78
N ASP A 53 20.92 -1.19 10.68
CA ASP A 53 22.03 -1.30 11.62
C ASP A 53 22.23 -2.77 12.08
N LYS A 54 22.98 -2.97 13.17
CA LYS A 54 23.25 -4.31 13.72
C LYS A 54 21.98 -5.12 13.97
N ASN A 55 20.95 -4.51 14.55
CA ASN A 55 19.77 -5.21 15.06
C ASN A 55 18.53 -5.00 14.19
N ARG A 56 18.52 -3.99 13.32
CA ARG A 56 17.41 -3.65 12.41
C ARG A 56 17.77 -3.95 10.96
N TYR A 57 16.99 -4.82 10.31
CA TYR A 57 17.24 -5.23 8.93
C TYR A 57 15.98 -5.77 8.25
N LEU A 58 16.03 -5.86 6.92
CA LEU A 58 14.99 -6.46 6.10
C LEU A 58 15.47 -7.81 5.54
N THR A 59 14.57 -8.79 5.54
CA THR A 59 14.79 -10.07 4.87
C THR A 59 13.82 -10.27 3.71
N LEU A 60 14.28 -11.01 2.72
CA LEU A 60 13.47 -11.68 1.71
C LEU A 60 13.26 -13.12 2.16
N GLU A 61 12.01 -13.55 2.28
CA GLU A 61 11.62 -14.89 2.69
C GLU A 61 10.53 -15.42 1.75
N ASP A 62 10.24 -16.72 1.83
CA ASP A 62 9.18 -17.37 1.04
C ASP A 62 9.34 -17.14 -0.48
N TYR A 63 10.59 -17.08 -0.96
CA TYR A 63 10.92 -16.65 -2.33
C TYR A 63 11.55 -17.77 -3.16
N SER A 64 11.23 -17.80 -4.45
CA SER A 64 11.95 -18.61 -5.44
C SER A 64 12.93 -17.75 -6.23
N ASN A 65 12.58 -16.47 -6.44
CA ASN A 65 13.37 -15.45 -7.11
C ASN A 65 13.37 -14.14 -6.31
N CYS A 66 14.22 -13.19 -6.69
CA CYS A 66 14.34 -11.93 -5.95
C CYS A 66 13.06 -11.09 -5.92
N ASP A 67 12.11 -11.33 -6.84
CA ASP A 67 10.93 -10.50 -7.09
C ASP A 67 9.59 -11.14 -6.65
N ASP A 68 9.59 -12.40 -6.20
CA ASP A 68 8.36 -13.15 -5.86
C ASP A 68 8.18 -13.44 -4.36
N GLY A 69 9.12 -12.97 -3.52
CA GLY A 69 9.13 -13.24 -2.09
C GLY A 69 8.38 -12.24 -1.23
N SER A 70 8.28 -12.58 0.05
CA SER A 70 7.76 -11.70 1.10
C SER A 70 8.89 -10.94 1.78
N ILE A 71 8.67 -9.65 2.06
CA ILE A 71 9.62 -8.85 2.83
C ILE A 71 9.20 -8.81 4.29
N TYR A 72 10.14 -9.11 5.18
CA TYR A 72 9.98 -8.95 6.62
C TYR A 72 10.95 -7.90 7.16
N TYR A 73 10.45 -7.06 8.06
CA TYR A 73 11.29 -6.24 8.93
C TYR A 73 11.61 -7.00 10.21
N HIS A 74 12.86 -6.91 10.63
CA HIS A 74 13.36 -7.50 11.88
C HIS A 74 13.94 -6.42 12.78
N ASN A 75 13.67 -6.54 14.08
CA ASN A 75 14.39 -5.85 15.15
C ASN A 75 14.72 -6.85 16.26
N ASP A 76 15.98 -7.28 16.31
CA ASP A 76 16.43 -8.32 17.25
C ASP A 76 16.35 -7.85 18.71
N ASN A 77 16.69 -6.59 18.99
CA ASN A 77 16.62 -6.02 20.33
C ASN A 77 15.20 -6.05 20.89
N LYS A 78 14.21 -5.75 20.04
CA LYS A 78 12.80 -5.71 20.40
C LYS A 78 12.05 -7.02 20.13
N LYS A 79 12.74 -8.04 19.58
CA LYS A 79 12.16 -9.32 19.14
C LYS A 79 10.97 -9.14 18.19
N ILE A 80 11.07 -8.18 17.27
CA ILE A 80 10.02 -7.88 16.28
C ILE A 80 10.37 -8.59 14.97
N LYS A 81 9.38 -9.29 14.41
CA LYS A 81 9.35 -9.73 13.01
C LYS A 81 8.01 -9.33 12.41
N THR A 82 8.02 -8.42 11.45
CA THR A 82 6.79 -7.89 10.83
C THR A 82 6.83 -8.12 9.35
N LYS A 83 5.82 -8.84 8.83
CA LYS A 83 5.61 -8.98 7.39
C LYS A 83 5.14 -7.63 6.84
N LEU A 84 5.91 -7.06 5.92
CA LEU A 84 5.57 -5.77 5.32
C LEU A 84 4.72 -5.97 4.08
N TRP A 85 5.16 -6.87 3.21
CA TRP A 85 4.61 -6.95 1.88
C TRP A 85 4.75 -8.34 1.26
N PHE A 86 3.82 -8.67 0.37
CA PHE A 86 3.70 -9.97 -0.28
C PHE A 86 4.47 -10.06 -1.61
N LEU A 87 5.09 -8.96 -2.09
CA LEU A 87 5.89 -8.93 -3.33
C LEU A 87 7.16 -8.07 -3.22
N SER A 88 8.30 -8.71 -3.01
CA SER A 88 9.59 -8.05 -2.83
C SER A 88 10.01 -7.11 -3.96
N LYS A 89 9.49 -7.35 -5.17
CA LYS A 89 9.69 -6.51 -6.36
C LYS A 89 9.53 -5.02 -6.07
N GLY A 90 8.49 -4.64 -5.32
CA GLY A 90 8.17 -3.23 -5.06
C GLY A 90 9.31 -2.49 -4.34
N THR A 91 9.88 -3.11 -3.30
CA THR A 91 11.00 -2.52 -2.57
C THR A 91 12.29 -2.54 -3.37
N MET A 92 12.54 -3.62 -4.12
CA MET A 92 13.71 -3.73 -5.00
C MET A 92 13.70 -2.73 -6.17
N ASN A 93 12.53 -2.25 -6.57
CA ASN A 93 12.37 -1.28 -7.64
C ASN A 93 12.78 0.15 -7.26
N TYR A 94 12.89 0.48 -5.97
CA TYR A 94 13.30 1.82 -5.56
C TYR A 94 14.78 2.05 -5.92
N LYS A 95 15.05 3.07 -6.74
CA LYS A 95 16.39 3.44 -7.25
C LYS A 95 16.86 4.82 -6.77
N GLY A 96 16.08 5.48 -5.92
CA GLY A 96 16.41 6.78 -5.35
C GLY A 96 17.41 6.71 -4.21
N LYS A 97 17.64 7.83 -3.53
CA LYS A 97 18.45 7.90 -2.31
C LYS A 97 17.56 7.67 -1.10
N PHE A 98 17.93 6.73 -0.26
CA PHE A 98 17.21 6.44 0.98
C PHE A 98 18.18 6.61 2.16
N ILE A 99 17.93 7.62 2.99
CA ILE A 99 18.83 8.01 4.08
C ILE A 99 18.12 7.77 5.41
N TRP A 100 18.72 6.91 6.23
CA TRP A 100 18.26 6.65 7.59
C TRP A 100 19.05 7.51 8.58
N ALA A 101 18.45 8.64 8.99
CA ALA A 101 19.03 9.57 9.95
C ALA A 101 18.39 9.47 11.35
N ALA A 102 17.32 8.69 11.50
CA ALA A 102 16.69 8.41 12.78
C ALA A 102 17.64 7.64 13.69
N LYS A 103 17.86 8.18 14.89
CA LYS A 103 18.63 7.58 15.98
C LYS A 103 17.75 6.70 16.86
N ASN A 104 16.45 6.97 16.89
CA ASN A 104 15.50 6.14 17.60
C ASN A 104 15.22 4.84 16.83
N ASP A 105 14.72 3.85 17.57
CA ASP A 105 14.34 2.55 17.03
C ASP A 105 12.91 2.52 16.49
N ASP A 106 12.16 3.60 16.69
CA ASP A 106 10.71 3.63 16.46
C ASP A 106 10.37 4.02 15.04
N MET A 107 11.17 4.92 14.47
CA MET A 107 10.88 5.56 13.21
C MET A 107 11.47 4.78 12.04
N LEU A 108 10.59 4.20 11.23
CA LEU A 108 10.96 3.37 10.10
C LEU A 108 10.26 3.84 8.84
N ALA A 109 10.90 3.69 7.68
CA ALA A 109 10.24 3.89 6.41
C ALA A 109 10.83 2.99 5.32
N ILE A 110 10.00 2.38 4.48
CA ILE A 110 10.45 1.40 3.49
C ILE A 110 9.74 1.69 2.17
N PRO A 111 10.47 2.12 1.12
CA PRO A 111 9.84 2.51 -0.13
C PRO A 111 9.38 1.27 -0.91
N LEU A 112 8.23 1.39 -1.55
CA LEU A 112 7.63 0.42 -2.47
C LEU A 112 7.24 1.15 -3.75
N VAL A 113 7.83 0.74 -4.87
CA VAL A 113 7.70 1.39 -6.17
C VAL A 113 7.32 0.38 -7.24
N SER A 114 6.43 0.76 -8.15
CA SER A 114 6.11 -0.06 -9.33
C SER A 114 7.31 -0.24 -10.27
N GLY A 115 7.41 -1.36 -10.96
CA GLY A 115 8.42 -1.58 -12.00
C GLY A 115 8.17 -0.71 -13.23
N ASP A 116 9.18 -0.57 -14.09
CA ASP A 116 9.08 0.27 -15.30
C ASP A 116 8.10 -0.30 -16.35
N ASN A 117 7.97 -1.62 -16.40
CA ASN A 117 7.08 -2.36 -17.31
C ASN A 117 5.97 -3.09 -16.55
N ASP A 118 5.80 -2.81 -15.26
CA ASP A 118 4.71 -3.41 -14.50
C ASP A 118 3.42 -2.83 -15.07
N ALA A 119 2.57 -3.72 -15.59
CA ALA A 119 1.23 -3.31 -15.99
C ALA A 119 0.59 -2.58 -14.81
N CYS A 120 -0.14 -1.53 -15.13
CA CYS A 120 -1.10 -0.88 -14.25
C CYS A 120 -2.17 -1.89 -13.77
N GLY A 121 -1.78 -2.85 -12.96
CA GLY A 121 -2.45 -4.14 -12.87
C GLY A 121 -2.63 -4.64 -11.44
N ASP A 122 -2.14 -3.92 -10.43
CA ASP A 122 -2.69 -4.11 -9.09
C ASP A 122 -4.05 -3.40 -9.03
N SER A 123 -5.12 -4.19 -9.16
CA SER A 123 -6.51 -3.73 -9.03
C SER A 123 -6.79 -3.12 -7.66
N LEU A 124 -5.96 -3.36 -6.64
CA LEU A 124 -6.10 -2.73 -5.33
C LEU A 124 -5.54 -1.31 -5.28
N ARG A 125 -4.61 -0.92 -6.17
CA ARG A 125 -3.80 0.31 -5.95
C ARG A 125 -3.54 1.19 -7.17
N GLY A 126 -3.85 0.74 -8.40
CA GLY A 126 -3.78 1.56 -9.62
C GLY A 126 -2.36 2.04 -9.99
N CYS A 127 -2.20 2.62 -11.17
CA CYS A 127 -0.90 2.99 -11.77
C CYS A 127 -0.06 4.05 -11.02
N ALA A 128 -0.62 4.74 -10.03
CA ALA A 128 -0.32 6.17 -9.90
C ALA A 128 0.58 6.57 -8.73
N TYR A 129 0.84 5.71 -7.73
CA TYR A 129 1.59 6.16 -6.55
C TYR A 129 2.51 5.08 -5.98
N SER A 130 3.78 5.46 -5.80
CA SER A 130 4.67 4.72 -4.90
C SER A 130 4.27 4.95 -3.45
N ILE A 131 4.45 3.92 -2.64
CA ILE A 131 4.08 3.94 -1.23
C ILE A 131 5.35 3.85 -0.40
N LEU A 132 5.43 4.64 0.65
CA LEU A 132 6.39 4.48 1.72
C LEU A 132 5.65 3.84 2.90
N SER A 133 5.99 2.59 3.20
CA SER A 133 5.47 1.92 4.39
C SER A 133 6.24 2.43 5.60
N ALA A 134 5.59 3.21 6.45
CA ALA A 134 6.20 3.94 7.55
C ALA A 134 5.66 3.49 8.91
N SER A 135 6.53 3.42 9.91
CA SER A 135 6.20 3.02 11.28
C SER A 135 6.74 4.05 12.27
N ILE A 136 6.00 4.25 13.36
CA ILE A 136 6.37 5.09 14.51
C ILE A 136 6.39 4.29 15.82
N ASP A 137 6.27 2.96 15.74
CA ASP A 137 6.19 2.06 16.91
C ASP A 137 7.26 0.96 16.87
N GLY A 138 8.34 1.21 16.12
CA GLY A 138 9.48 0.32 15.97
C GLY A 138 9.23 -0.86 15.06
N GLY A 139 8.23 -0.73 14.18
CA GLY A 139 7.89 -1.72 13.17
C GLY A 139 6.85 -2.73 13.61
N LYS A 140 6.05 -2.46 14.65
CA LYS A 140 4.91 -3.32 15.01
C LYS A 140 3.74 -3.08 14.07
N LYS A 141 3.52 -1.82 13.69
CA LYS A 141 2.51 -1.40 12.73
C LYS A 141 3.11 -0.47 11.70
N PHE A 142 2.57 -0.54 10.49
CA PHE A 142 2.95 0.31 9.38
C PHE A 142 1.73 1.03 8.82
N SER A 143 1.97 2.23 8.31
CA SER A 143 1.03 3.10 7.63
C SER A 143 1.61 3.51 6.28
N ASP A 144 0.74 3.76 5.31
CA ASP A 144 1.15 4.01 3.94
C ASP A 144 1.17 5.52 3.66
N ILE A 145 2.34 6.05 3.30
CA ILE A 145 2.50 7.41 2.79
C ILE A 145 2.68 7.34 1.27
N LYS A 146 1.86 8.08 0.52
CA LYS A 146 2.00 8.17 -0.94
C LYS A 146 3.07 9.19 -1.32
N PHE A 147 3.87 8.87 -2.33
CA PHE A 147 4.79 9.83 -2.94
C PHE A 147 4.80 9.70 -4.47
N GLY A 148 5.19 10.79 -5.14
CA GLY A 148 4.95 11.00 -6.57
C GLY A 148 5.84 10.21 -7.55
N ALA A 149 6.59 9.19 -7.10
CA ALA A 149 7.27 8.31 -8.04
C ALA A 149 6.24 7.37 -8.67
N ILE A 150 6.21 7.32 -10.00
CA ILE A 150 5.25 6.49 -10.76
C ILE A 150 5.82 5.09 -11.00
N ASN A 151 7.14 5.00 -11.18
CA ASN A 151 7.85 3.76 -11.46
C ASN A 151 9.31 3.79 -10.97
N SER A 152 9.98 2.65 -11.12
CA SER A 152 11.37 2.43 -10.74
C SER A 152 12.32 3.50 -11.30
N SER A 153 12.19 3.86 -12.57
CA SER A 153 13.05 4.86 -13.21
C SER A 153 12.81 6.28 -12.67
N SER A 154 11.56 6.68 -12.45
CA SER A 154 11.22 7.97 -11.85
C SER A 154 11.70 8.09 -10.40
N SER A 155 11.76 6.97 -9.66
CA SER A 155 12.20 6.95 -8.26
C SER A 155 13.65 7.40 -8.06
N LYS A 156 14.50 7.32 -9.09
CA LYS A 156 15.89 7.82 -9.08
C LYS A 156 16.01 9.29 -8.69
N ASN A 157 14.98 10.08 -8.98
CA ASN A 157 14.94 11.51 -8.70
C ASN A 157 14.57 11.83 -7.26
N TYR A 158 14.18 10.83 -6.47
CA TYR A 158 13.72 11.03 -5.10
C TYR A 158 14.84 10.75 -4.10
N THR A 159 14.94 11.62 -3.11
CA THR A 159 15.65 11.39 -1.85
C THR A 159 14.62 11.31 -0.74
N ILE A 160 14.63 10.20 0.00
CA ILE A 160 13.81 9.99 1.19
C ILE A 160 14.73 10.03 2.40
N VAL A 161 14.39 10.87 3.38
CA VAL A 161 15.12 10.98 4.64
C VAL A 161 14.19 10.65 5.79
N VAL A 162 14.59 9.66 6.59
CA VAL A 162 13.88 9.27 7.82
C VAL A 162 14.63 9.87 9.00
N THR A 163 13.97 10.69 9.80
CA THR A 163 14.52 11.32 11.03
C THR A 163 13.74 10.84 12.25
N ASP A 164 14.10 11.28 13.46
CA ASP A 164 13.44 10.83 14.69
C ASP A 164 11.96 11.25 14.79
N ASP A 165 11.58 12.35 14.15
CA ASP A 165 10.26 12.99 14.29
C ASP A 165 9.50 13.17 12.97
N ALA A 166 10.17 12.98 11.83
CA ALA A 166 9.59 13.23 10.51
C ALA A 166 10.22 12.40 9.37
N ILE A 167 9.49 12.34 8.26
CA ILE A 167 9.97 11.84 6.97
C ILE A 167 9.99 13.00 5.98
N TYR A 168 11.06 13.08 5.19
CA TYR A 168 11.20 14.07 4.14
C TYR A 168 11.30 13.39 2.77
N PHE A 169 10.60 13.95 1.78
CA PHE A 169 10.74 13.59 0.38
C PHE A 169 11.25 14.80 -0.39
N LYS A 170 12.35 14.60 -1.14
CA LYS A 170 12.86 15.61 -2.06
C LYS A 170 12.98 15.01 -3.45
N SER A 171 12.23 15.56 -4.40
CA SER A 171 12.44 15.30 -5.83
C SER A 171 13.43 16.31 -6.40
N ASN A 172 14.32 15.86 -7.27
CA ASN A 172 15.15 16.76 -8.08
C ASN A 172 14.37 17.45 -9.21
N LEU A 173 13.14 17.00 -9.49
CA LEU A 173 12.27 17.57 -10.53
C LEU A 173 11.46 18.76 -10.01
N TYR A 174 11.27 18.86 -8.70
CA TYR A 174 10.42 19.89 -8.10
C TYR A 174 11.20 20.65 -7.02
N PRO A 175 10.98 21.98 -6.89
CA PRO A 175 11.64 22.77 -5.86
C PRO A 175 11.19 22.38 -4.44
N SER A 176 10.02 21.76 -4.30
CA SER A 176 9.45 21.38 -3.00
C SER A 176 10.20 20.25 -2.30
N THR A 177 10.18 20.33 -0.97
CA THR A 177 10.44 19.19 -0.08
C THR A 177 9.12 18.89 0.61
N ASP A 178 8.63 17.66 0.53
CA ASP A 178 7.50 17.25 1.36
C ASP A 178 8.01 16.83 2.74
N LYS A 179 7.41 17.37 3.80
CA LYS A 179 7.63 16.94 5.18
C LYS A 179 6.38 16.24 5.69
N TYR A 180 6.56 15.02 6.17
CA TYR A 180 5.53 14.27 6.90
C TYR A 180 5.90 14.22 8.37
N ALA A 181 5.10 14.88 9.19
CA ALA A 181 5.22 14.87 10.65
C ALA A 181 4.17 13.94 11.26
N ILE A 182 4.29 13.68 12.56
CA ILE A 182 3.37 12.83 13.32
C ILE A 182 2.43 13.75 14.12
N ASN A 183 1.11 13.55 14.00
CA ASN A 183 0.13 14.29 14.79
C ASN A 183 -0.07 13.68 16.19
N SER A 184 -0.90 14.30 17.03
CA SER A 184 -1.21 13.81 18.39
C SER A 184 -1.86 12.42 18.42
N ASN A 185 -2.42 11.95 17.30
CA ASN A 185 -3.05 10.64 17.19
C ASN A 185 -2.04 9.55 16.74
N GLY A 186 -0.78 9.92 16.50
CA GLY A 186 0.22 8.99 15.96
C GLY A 186 0.05 8.74 14.45
N GLU A 187 -0.53 9.68 13.71
CA GLU A 187 -0.72 9.56 12.26
C GLU A 187 0.24 10.48 11.52
N PHE A 188 0.78 10.00 10.40
CA PHE A 188 1.54 10.85 9.49
C PHE A 188 0.64 11.83 8.75
N TYR A 189 1.07 13.08 8.66
CA TYR A 189 0.42 14.10 7.84
C TYR A 189 1.46 14.95 7.11
N ASN A 190 1.14 15.33 5.87
CA ASN A 190 1.97 16.27 5.11
C ASN A 190 1.78 17.68 5.68
N VAL A 191 2.86 18.27 6.20
CA VAL A 191 2.84 19.55 6.93
C VAL A 191 2.34 20.69 6.04
N ARG A 192 2.87 20.78 4.81
CA ARG A 192 2.49 21.84 3.87
C ARG A 192 1.04 21.70 3.41
N GLN A 193 0.60 20.49 3.09
CA GLN A 193 -0.79 20.22 2.72
C GLN A 193 -1.75 20.56 3.86
N ALA A 194 -1.42 20.19 5.11
CA ALA A 194 -2.25 20.55 6.27
C ALA A 194 -2.35 22.07 6.47
N TRP A 195 -1.24 22.80 6.27
CA TRP A 195 -1.24 24.26 6.31
C TRP A 195 -2.11 24.87 5.20
N ILE A 196 -1.98 24.43 3.94
CA ILE A 196 -2.83 24.90 2.84
C ILE A 196 -4.30 24.67 3.19
N GLN A 197 -4.64 23.48 3.69
CA GLN A 197 -6.01 23.11 4.02
C GLN A 197 -6.59 24.01 5.11
N ASP A 198 -5.80 24.32 6.14
CA ASP A 198 -6.21 25.21 7.23
C ASP A 198 -6.42 26.67 6.75
N GLU A 199 -5.48 27.19 5.95
CA GLU A 199 -5.59 28.56 5.40
C GLU A 199 -6.71 28.69 4.37
N PHE A 200 -6.90 27.67 3.54
CA PHE A 200 -8.03 27.57 2.62
C PHE A 200 -9.35 27.55 3.39
N TYR A 201 -9.47 26.70 4.41
CA TYR A 201 -10.65 26.62 5.27
C TYR A 201 -10.99 27.98 5.91
N LYS A 202 -10.02 28.67 6.52
CA LYS A 202 -10.20 30.02 7.07
C LYS A 202 -10.63 31.03 6.02
N GLY A 203 -10.06 30.95 4.81
CA GLY A 203 -10.43 31.84 3.71
C GLY A 203 -11.86 31.59 3.21
N MET A 204 -12.30 30.34 3.13
CA MET A 204 -13.67 29.99 2.75
C MET A 204 -14.71 30.51 3.75
N LEU A 205 -14.42 30.43 5.06
CA LEU A 205 -15.26 31.05 6.09
C LEU A 205 -15.39 32.58 5.88
N LYS A 206 -14.29 33.27 5.53
CA LYS A 206 -14.30 34.71 5.22
C LYS A 206 -15.07 35.04 3.94
N LEU A 207 -15.21 34.10 3.01
CA LEU A 207 -16.05 34.22 1.82
C LEU A 207 -17.54 33.97 2.11
N GLY A 208 -17.90 33.71 3.37
CA GLY A 208 -19.28 33.47 3.80
C GLY A 208 -19.75 32.04 3.62
N VAL A 209 -18.85 31.08 3.36
CA VAL A 209 -19.20 29.66 3.26
C VAL A 209 -19.49 29.13 4.67
N PRO A 210 -20.67 28.52 4.92
CA PRO A 210 -21.00 27.98 6.23
C PRO A 210 -20.07 26.83 6.66
N GLU A 211 -19.75 26.75 7.95
CA GLU A 211 -18.80 25.78 8.47
C GLU A 211 -19.20 24.32 8.20
N ASP A 212 -20.49 24.00 8.30
CA ASP A 212 -21.02 22.65 8.06
C ASP A 212 -21.04 22.24 6.58
N VAL A 213 -20.74 23.17 5.66
CA VAL A 213 -20.53 22.89 4.25
C VAL A 213 -19.08 22.47 3.98
N LEU A 214 -18.13 22.93 4.79
CA LEU A 214 -16.70 22.70 4.62
C LEU A 214 -16.30 21.29 5.11
N VAL A 215 -15.43 20.63 4.33
CA VAL A 215 -14.92 19.29 4.64
C VAL A 215 -13.43 19.38 4.91
N LYS A 216 -13.05 19.43 6.19
CA LYS A 216 -11.63 19.58 6.61
C LYS A 216 -10.69 18.49 6.08
N LYS A 217 -11.21 17.31 5.71
CA LYS A 217 -10.40 16.20 5.16
C LYS A 217 -10.11 16.31 3.67
N ASN A 218 -10.68 17.29 2.96
CA ASN A 218 -10.50 17.45 1.51
C ASN A 218 -10.00 18.88 1.20
N PRO A 219 -8.85 19.05 0.52
CA PRO A 219 -8.22 20.36 0.29
C PRO A 219 -9.02 21.36 -0.55
N LEU A 220 -9.97 20.90 -1.37
CA LEU A 220 -10.96 21.74 -2.06
C LEU A 220 -12.38 21.43 -1.57
N GLY A 221 -12.49 20.75 -0.43
CA GLY A 221 -13.72 20.10 0.00
C GLY A 221 -14.72 21.08 0.57
N TYR A 222 -15.73 21.41 -0.22
CA TYR A 222 -17.00 21.93 0.28
C TYR A 222 -18.15 21.29 -0.49
N SER A 223 -19.33 21.19 0.12
CA SER A 223 -20.46 20.48 -0.47
C SER A 223 -21.39 21.41 -1.24
N ASP A 224 -21.27 21.40 -2.56
CA ASP A 224 -22.19 22.12 -3.48
C ASP A 224 -23.66 21.78 -3.20
N LEU A 225 -23.95 20.51 -2.92
CA LEU A 225 -25.30 20.05 -2.56
C LEU A 225 -25.82 20.71 -1.28
N ARG A 226 -24.97 20.93 -0.27
CA ARG A 226 -25.39 21.62 0.97
C ARG A 226 -25.57 23.12 0.73
N LEU A 227 -24.72 23.73 -0.10
CA LEU A 227 -24.89 25.13 -0.50
C LEU A 227 -26.24 25.37 -1.18
N THR A 228 -26.62 24.50 -2.12
CA THR A 228 -27.89 24.63 -2.84
C THR A 228 -29.09 24.23 -1.99
N ASN A 229 -29.05 23.06 -1.34
CA ASN A 229 -30.26 22.50 -0.70
C ASN A 229 -30.56 23.12 0.66
N LYS A 230 -29.54 23.50 1.44
CA LYS A 230 -29.70 24.03 2.80
C LYS A 230 -29.56 25.55 2.86
N TYR A 231 -28.63 26.09 2.09
CA TYR A 231 -28.31 27.53 2.11
C TYR A 231 -28.85 28.28 0.88
N HIS A 232 -29.58 27.61 0.00
CA HIS A 232 -30.28 28.18 -1.16
C HIS A 232 -29.40 29.06 -2.06
N TYR A 233 -28.13 28.67 -2.24
CA TYR A 233 -27.25 29.33 -3.22
C TYR A 233 -27.86 29.16 -4.62
N SER A 234 -28.00 30.27 -5.34
CA SER A 234 -28.29 30.25 -6.78
C SER A 234 -27.11 29.71 -7.58
N GLU A 235 -27.37 29.29 -8.82
CA GLU A 235 -26.32 28.83 -9.74
C GLU A 235 -25.22 29.89 -9.93
N ALA A 236 -25.61 31.17 -10.07
CA ALA A 236 -24.68 32.29 -10.19
C ALA A 236 -23.82 32.47 -8.92
N GLN A 237 -24.40 32.30 -7.73
CA GLN A 237 -23.65 32.37 -6.47
C GLN A 237 -22.67 31.20 -6.34
N ASN A 238 -23.07 30.00 -6.74
CA ASN A 238 -22.18 28.83 -6.72
C ASN A 238 -21.02 28.98 -7.70
N ALA A 239 -21.31 29.40 -8.95
CA ALA A 239 -20.28 29.66 -9.96
C ALA A 239 -19.26 30.72 -9.50
N ALA A 240 -19.75 31.82 -8.89
CA ALA A 240 -18.88 32.85 -8.34
C ALA A 240 -18.02 32.34 -7.17
N LEU A 241 -18.57 31.45 -6.33
CA LEU A 241 -17.82 30.84 -5.23
C LEU A 241 -16.72 29.91 -5.75
N ILE A 242 -16.98 29.08 -6.76
CA ILE A 242 -15.99 28.17 -7.35
C ILE A 242 -14.76 28.94 -7.83
N VAL A 243 -14.96 30.07 -8.53
CA VAL A 243 -13.85 30.92 -9.01
C VAL A 243 -13.04 31.49 -7.84
N LYS A 244 -13.72 31.97 -6.79
CA LYS A 244 -13.04 32.53 -5.61
C LYS A 244 -12.30 31.44 -4.81
N ALA A 245 -12.87 30.25 -4.70
CA ALA A 245 -12.27 29.11 -4.04
C ALA A 245 -11.01 28.66 -4.79
N ALA A 246 -11.07 28.51 -6.12
CA ALA A 246 -9.91 28.17 -6.94
C ALA A 246 -8.77 29.20 -6.75
N ALA A 247 -9.07 30.50 -6.89
CA ALA A 247 -8.08 31.55 -6.69
C ALA A 247 -7.47 31.56 -5.27
N LEU A 248 -8.28 31.24 -4.25
CA LEU A 248 -7.81 31.13 -2.87
C LEU A 248 -6.88 29.92 -2.68
N PHE A 249 -7.23 28.77 -3.27
CA PHE A 249 -6.40 27.57 -3.21
C PHE A 249 -5.06 27.79 -3.93
N ASP A 250 -5.10 28.33 -5.16
CA ASP A 250 -3.91 28.62 -5.96
C ASP A 250 -2.95 29.55 -5.22
N LYS A 251 -3.48 30.60 -4.57
CA LYS A 251 -2.68 31.51 -3.72
C LYS A 251 -1.85 30.77 -2.65
N TYR A 252 -2.43 29.79 -1.96
CA TYR A 252 -1.72 29.02 -0.93
C TYR A 252 -0.86 27.90 -1.52
N ASN A 253 -1.28 27.32 -2.63
CA ASN A 253 -0.50 26.35 -3.37
C ASN A 253 0.79 26.97 -3.93
N ASP A 254 0.74 28.22 -4.37
CA ASP A 254 1.88 28.95 -4.93
C ASP A 254 2.73 29.68 -3.88
N SER A 255 2.33 29.60 -2.60
CA SER A 255 3.10 30.19 -1.50
C SER A 255 4.49 29.55 -1.37
N PRO A 256 5.51 30.30 -0.91
CA PRO A 256 6.88 29.80 -0.80
C PRO A 256 6.98 28.49 -0.02
N ILE A 257 7.71 27.52 -0.57
CA ILE A 257 8.00 26.27 0.14
C ILE A 257 9.06 26.54 1.21
N THR A 258 8.74 26.20 2.46
CA THR A 258 9.63 26.47 3.60
C THR A 258 10.36 25.21 4.08
N GLU A 259 9.80 24.05 3.78
CA GLU A 259 10.35 22.74 4.11
C GLU A 259 11.65 22.48 3.35
N LYS A 260 12.68 22.09 4.11
CA LYS A 260 13.99 21.73 3.58
C LYS A 260 14.39 20.37 4.13
N LEU A 261 15.26 19.68 3.40
CA LEU A 261 15.93 18.51 3.96
C LEU A 261 16.75 18.94 5.19
N PRO A 262 16.82 18.09 6.23
CA PRO A 262 17.69 18.34 7.37
C PRO A 262 19.16 18.38 6.92
N ASP A 263 19.96 19.20 7.58
CA ASP A 263 21.41 19.20 7.41
C ASP A 263 22.00 17.96 8.11
N LEU A 264 22.24 16.92 7.32
CA LEU A 264 22.77 15.66 7.82
C LEU A 264 24.30 15.71 7.73
N LYS A 265 24.97 15.83 8.88
CA LYS A 265 26.39 15.50 8.97
C LYS A 265 26.56 14.06 8.50
N GLN A 266 27.53 13.84 7.63
CA GLN A 266 27.71 12.67 6.76
C GLN A 266 28.14 11.41 7.53
N ASP A 267 27.44 11.05 8.60
CA ASP A 267 27.64 9.82 9.35
C ASP A 267 26.48 8.88 9.06
N SER A 268 26.51 8.20 7.92
CA SER A 268 25.83 6.91 7.82
C SER A 268 26.45 6.07 6.72
N SER A 269 26.99 4.93 7.13
CA SER A 269 27.36 3.80 6.26
C SER A 269 26.13 3.10 5.70
N ALA A 270 25.10 3.84 5.29
CA ALA A 270 23.87 3.28 4.79
C ALA A 270 24.12 2.68 3.41
N SER A 271 23.82 1.39 3.25
CA SER A 271 23.65 0.83 1.92
C SER A 271 22.57 1.65 1.22
N ASN A 272 22.88 2.23 0.07
CA ASN A 272 21.92 3.04 -0.70
C ASN A 272 20.94 2.17 -1.49
N ARG A 273 21.04 0.82 -1.41
CA ARG A 273 20.31 -0.10 -2.29
C ARG A 273 19.93 -1.39 -1.57
N PHE A 274 18.73 -1.87 -1.88
CA PHE A 274 18.30 -3.24 -1.60
C PHE A 274 19.07 -4.19 -2.51
N SER A 275 19.60 -5.28 -1.97
CA SER A 275 20.36 -6.26 -2.76
C SER A 275 19.85 -7.68 -2.54
N CYS A 276 19.57 -8.38 -3.63
CA CYS A 276 19.31 -9.81 -3.62
C CYS A 276 20.44 -10.50 -4.39
N LYS A 277 21.20 -11.36 -3.72
CA LYS A 277 22.24 -12.20 -4.33
C LYS A 277 21.76 -13.65 -4.28
N THR A 278 21.22 -14.13 -5.39
CA THR A 278 20.67 -15.50 -5.52
C THR A 278 21.72 -16.59 -5.69
N THR A 279 23.01 -16.26 -5.69
CA THR A 279 24.09 -17.24 -5.71
C THR A 279 24.21 -17.95 -4.36
N LEU A 280 23.30 -18.87 -4.07
CA LEU A 280 23.62 -20.08 -3.31
C LEU A 280 24.20 -21.05 -4.32
N GLN A 281 25.53 -21.12 -4.37
CA GLN A 281 26.25 -22.14 -5.13
C GLN A 281 25.78 -23.52 -4.65
N PRO A 282 25.16 -24.36 -5.49
CA PRO A 282 24.92 -25.74 -5.10
C PRO A 282 26.29 -26.39 -5.02
N SER A 283 26.73 -26.72 -3.81
CA SER A 283 27.65 -27.85 -3.66
C SER A 283 26.89 -29.07 -4.16
N GLN A 284 26.97 -29.37 -5.45
CA GLN A 284 26.62 -30.69 -5.94
C GLN A 284 27.43 -31.68 -5.10
N PRO A 285 26.79 -32.65 -4.43
CA PRO A 285 27.55 -33.79 -3.95
C PRO A 285 28.18 -34.42 -5.19
N LYS A 286 29.51 -34.46 -5.24
CA LYS A 286 30.22 -35.36 -6.14
C LYS A 286 29.73 -36.76 -5.77
N ASN A 287 28.87 -37.34 -6.60
CA ASN A 287 28.61 -38.77 -6.56
C ASN A 287 29.98 -39.45 -6.74
N GLN A 288 30.49 -40.05 -5.68
CA GLN A 288 31.46 -41.11 -5.78
C GLN A 288 30.67 -42.38 -6.08
N GLY A 289 30.80 -42.83 -7.33
CA GLY A 289 30.33 -44.09 -7.87
C GLY A 289 31.17 -44.40 -9.09
#